data_AF-A0A2V6QMT0-F1
#
_entry.id   AF-A0A2V6QMT0-F1
#
_cell.length_a   1.000
_cell.length_b   1.000
_cell.length_c   1.000
_cell.angle_alpha   90.00
_cell.angle_beta   90.00
_cell.angle_gamma   90.00
#
_symmetry.space_group_name_H-M   'P 1'
#
loop_
_entity.id
_entity.type
_entity.pdbx_description
1 polymer ?
#
loop_
_entity_poly.entity_id
_entity_poly.type
_entity_poly.pdbx_seq_one_letter_code
_entity_poly.pdbx_strand_id
1 'polypeptide(L)'
;MRRLLEQCPGEPLCDACLAFACSVSLTEMHAVSAAVATTASFSRGTATCASCRRQTTTLTCGTGGVVVDKCTHCSQPIDPGEAVEVVDTDRFHGRCWRRLTTDGTIRDSKILSRRSRELIRRSRELMGLPPLESAPEA
;
A
#
# COMPACT_ATOMS: atom_id res chain seq x y z
N MET A 1 18.65 -21.19 5.96
CA MET A 1 17.20 -20.94 6.11
C MET A 1 16.83 -19.47 5.95
N ARG A 2 17.21 -18.55 6.86
CA ARG A 2 16.79 -17.12 6.79
C ARG A 2 17.06 -16.48 5.43
N ARG A 3 18.31 -16.52 4.95
CA ARG A 3 18.68 -16.05 3.60
C ARG A 3 17.86 -16.64 2.46
N LEU A 4 17.43 -17.90 2.59
CA LEU A 4 16.66 -18.60 1.56
C LEU A 4 15.21 -18.09 1.52
N LEU A 5 14.64 -17.80 2.68
CA LEU A 5 13.31 -17.18 2.77
C LEU A 5 13.35 -15.67 2.44
N GLU A 6 14.46 -15.00 2.73
CA GLU A 6 14.69 -13.59 2.33
C GLU A 6 14.82 -13.43 0.81
N GLN A 7 15.33 -14.45 0.10
CA GLN A 7 15.40 -14.46 -1.37
C GLN A 7 14.03 -14.61 -2.05
N CYS A 8 13.04 -15.19 -1.35
CA CYS A 8 11.68 -15.42 -1.83
C CYS A 8 10.65 -14.92 -0.80
N PRO A 9 10.52 -13.60 -0.60
CA PRO A 9 9.62 -13.04 0.41
C PRO A 9 8.16 -13.39 0.11
N GLY A 10 7.42 -13.83 1.13
CA GLY A 10 6.01 -14.22 1.03
C GLY A 10 5.77 -15.65 0.50
N GLU A 11 6.80 -16.38 0.07
CA GLU A 11 6.64 -17.77 -0.37
C GLU A 11 6.71 -18.76 0.82
N PRO A 12 5.64 -19.52 1.09
CA PRO A 12 5.63 -20.49 2.17
C PRO A 12 6.46 -21.73 1.84
N LEU A 13 7.43 -22.07 2.69
CA LEU A 13 8.20 -23.31 2.58
C LEU A 13 8.00 -24.19 3.81
N CYS A 14 7.82 -25.49 3.61
CA CYS A 14 7.67 -26.43 4.72
C CYS A 14 9.01 -26.80 5.33
N ASP A 15 8.97 -27.24 6.59
CA ASP A 15 10.16 -27.63 7.35
C ASP A 15 10.99 -28.71 6.62
N ALA A 16 10.34 -29.64 5.90
CA ALA A 16 11.05 -30.66 5.11
C ALA A 16 11.82 -30.08 3.91
N CYS A 17 11.24 -29.13 3.18
CA CYS A 17 11.93 -28.47 2.07
C CYS A 17 13.07 -27.57 2.56
N LEU A 18 12.87 -26.90 3.70
CA LEU A 18 13.91 -26.11 4.34
C LEU A 18 15.06 -26.99 4.85
N ALA A 19 14.76 -28.13 5.47
CA ALA A 19 15.74 -29.10 5.94
C ALA A 19 16.60 -29.61 4.78
N PHE A 20 15.95 -29.99 3.67
CA PHE A 20 16.62 -30.40 2.44
C PHE A 20 17.53 -29.30 1.89
N ALA A 21 17.02 -28.08 1.72
CA ALA A 21 17.79 -26.97 1.15
C ALA A 21 18.94 -26.50 2.06
N CYS A 22 18.83 -26.71 3.37
CA CYS A 22 19.89 -26.38 4.33
C CYS A 22 20.83 -27.56 4.64
N SER A 23 20.60 -28.73 4.05
CA SER A 23 21.35 -29.97 4.33
C SER A 23 21.39 -30.34 5.82
N VAL A 24 20.29 -30.14 6.54
CA VAL A 24 20.15 -30.50 7.97
C VAL A 24 19.04 -31.52 8.18
N SER A 25 19.00 -32.14 9.36
CA SER A 25 17.91 -33.05 9.70
C SER A 25 16.58 -32.31 9.85
N LEU A 26 15.47 -33.02 9.63
CA LEU A 26 14.13 -32.47 9.83
C LEU A 26 13.90 -32.05 11.29
N THR A 27 14.45 -32.81 12.25
CA THR A 27 14.38 -32.50 13.68
C THR A 27 15.09 -31.20 14.03
N GLU A 28 16.29 -30.96 13.49
CA GLU A 28 16.99 -29.68 13.67
C GLU A 28 16.20 -28.54 13.02
N MET A 29 15.64 -28.75 11.83
CA MET A 29 14.85 -27.73 11.16
C MET A 29 13.59 -27.38 11.94
N HIS A 30 12.90 -28.34 12.56
CA HIS A 30 11.75 -28.06 13.43
C HIS A 30 12.13 -27.16 14.61
N ALA A 31 13.26 -27.42 15.27
CA ALA A 31 13.72 -26.60 16.39
C ALA A 31 14.06 -25.18 15.92
N VAL A 32 14.76 -25.05 14.80
CA VAL A 32 15.13 -23.75 14.21
C VAL A 32 13.90 -22.98 13.74
N SER A 33 12.96 -23.62 13.05
CA SER A 33 11.76 -22.95 12.53
C SER A 33 10.83 -22.51 13.65
N ALA A 34 10.69 -23.31 14.72
CA ALA A 34 9.94 -22.92 15.92
C ALA A 34 10.58 -21.71 16.62
N ALA A 35 11.91 -21.70 16.78
CA ALA A 35 12.62 -20.56 17.36
C ALA A 35 12.48 -19.30 16.50
N VAL A 36 12.64 -19.41 15.18
CA VAL A 36 12.56 -18.27 14.26
C VAL A 36 11.14 -17.73 14.10
N ALA A 37 10.11 -18.58 14.23
CA ALA A 37 8.71 -18.15 14.19
C ALA A 37 8.33 -17.17 15.32
N THR A 38 9.13 -17.07 16.38
CA THR A 38 8.94 -16.05 17.43
C THR A 38 9.43 -14.65 17.04
N THR A 39 10.17 -14.54 15.93
CA THR A 39 10.71 -13.27 15.45
C THR A 39 9.71 -12.57 14.53
N ALA A 40 9.53 -11.25 14.68
CA ALA A 40 8.52 -10.47 13.97
C ALA A 40 8.55 -10.57 12.42
N SER A 41 9.69 -10.94 11.84
CA SER A 41 9.89 -11.04 10.39
C SER A 41 9.46 -12.39 9.79
N PHE A 42 9.10 -13.37 10.62
CA PHE A 42 8.75 -14.71 10.19
C PHE A 42 7.40 -15.12 10.76
N SER A 43 6.61 -15.80 9.95
CA SER A 43 5.32 -16.33 10.35
C SER A 43 5.25 -17.82 10.06
N ARG A 44 4.61 -18.56 10.97
CA ARG A 44 4.37 -20.00 10.84
C ARG A 44 2.88 -20.23 10.74
N GLY A 45 2.45 -21.06 9.80
CA GLY A 45 1.03 -21.36 9.57
C GLY A 45 0.86 -22.55 8.64
N THR A 46 -0.38 -22.85 8.29
CA THR A 46 -0.71 -23.91 7.33
C THR A 46 -0.90 -23.29 5.95
N ALA A 47 -0.04 -23.66 5.00
CA ALA A 47 -0.16 -23.22 3.61
C ALA A 47 0.36 -24.30 2.65
N THR A 48 0.16 -24.08 1.36
CA THR A 48 0.72 -24.94 0.30
C THR A 48 2.19 -24.56 0.08
N CYS A 49 3.11 -25.50 0.33
CA CYS A 49 4.54 -25.27 0.15
C CYS A 49 4.87 -24.91 -1.31
N ALA A 50 5.62 -23.82 -1.55
CA ALA A 50 6.02 -23.37 -2.87
C ALA A 50 6.88 -24.41 -3.63
N SER A 51 7.70 -25.17 -2.89
CA SER A 51 8.58 -26.20 -3.45
C SER A 51 7.87 -27.53 -3.69
N CYS A 52 7.36 -28.19 -2.65
CA CYS A 52 6.80 -29.55 -2.77
C CYS A 52 5.29 -29.60 -3.05
N ARG A 53 4.62 -28.44 -3.10
CA ARG A 53 3.16 -28.28 -3.34
C ARG A 53 2.25 -29.04 -2.37
N ARG A 54 2.78 -29.53 -1.25
CA ARG A 54 1.99 -30.15 -0.17
C ARG A 54 1.42 -29.07 0.73
N GLN A 55 0.16 -29.22 1.14
CA GLN A 55 -0.46 -28.42 2.18
C GLN A 55 0.01 -28.94 3.55
N THR A 56 0.75 -28.12 4.29
CA THR A 56 1.38 -28.53 5.55
C THR A 56 1.75 -27.28 6.35
N THR A 57 2.34 -27.48 7.53
CA THR A 57 3.00 -26.40 8.27
C THR A 57 4.16 -25.82 7.47
N THR A 58 4.12 -24.51 7.24
CA THR A 58 5.10 -23.75 6.47
C THR A 58 5.58 -22.54 7.25
N LEU A 59 6.79 -22.11 6.93
CA LEU A 59 7.40 -20.87 7.39
C LEU A 59 7.48 -19.87 6.22
N THR A 60 7.08 -18.64 6.47
CA THR A 60 7.12 -17.52 5.51
C THR A 60 7.98 -16.39 6.08
N CYS A 61 8.89 -15.86 5.27
CA CYS A 61 9.59 -14.61 5.58
C CYS A 61 8.87 -13.44 4.92
N GLY A 62 8.65 -12.40 5.70
CA GLY A 62 7.80 -11.29 5.36
C GLY A 62 6.94 -10.95 6.56
N THR A 63 6.59 -9.68 6.71
CA THR A 63 5.54 -9.26 7.63
C THR A 63 4.35 -10.17 7.36
N GLY A 64 4.04 -11.04 8.33
CA GLY A 64 3.15 -12.17 8.15
C GLY A 64 1.83 -11.75 7.52
N GLY A 65 1.12 -12.71 6.94
CA GLY A 65 -0.20 -12.57 6.33
C GLY A 65 -1.32 -12.06 7.26
N VAL A 66 -1.10 -10.93 7.93
CA VAL A 66 -2.08 -9.87 7.98
C VAL A 66 -2.22 -9.41 6.54
N VAL A 67 -3.43 -9.39 6.01
CA VAL A 67 -3.74 -8.68 4.78
C VAL A 67 -3.13 -7.29 4.94
N VAL A 68 -1.98 -7.04 4.33
CA VAL A 68 -1.36 -5.73 4.43
C VAL A 68 -2.28 -4.87 3.60
N ASP A 69 -3.20 -4.19 4.28
CA ASP A 69 -4.15 -3.29 3.67
C ASP A 69 -3.35 -2.44 2.70
N LYS A 70 -3.61 -2.55 1.40
CA LYS A 70 -2.87 -1.80 0.40
C LYS A 70 -3.60 -0.49 0.18
N CYS A 71 -2.83 0.58 0.02
CA CYS A 71 -3.39 1.85 -0.41
C CYS A 71 -3.78 1.74 -1.89
N THR A 72 -5.07 1.92 -2.23
CA THR A 72 -5.55 1.89 -3.62
C THR A 72 -4.83 2.93 -4.50
N HIS A 73 -4.43 4.08 -3.94
CA HIS A 73 -3.79 5.17 -4.69
C HIS A 73 -2.32 4.93 -5.04
N CYS A 74 -1.52 4.38 -4.12
CA CYS A 74 -0.06 4.21 -4.34
C CYS A 74 0.40 2.76 -4.34
N SER A 75 -0.53 1.81 -4.16
CA SER A 75 -0.31 0.35 -4.15
C SER A 75 0.70 -0.15 -3.12
N GLN A 76 1.13 0.71 -2.20
CA GLN A 76 2.03 0.38 -1.10
C GLN A 76 1.25 -0.18 0.11
N PRO A 77 1.88 -1.05 0.91
CA PRO A 77 1.32 -1.55 2.16
C PRO A 77 1.04 -0.41 3.14
N ILE A 78 -0.10 -0.49 3.84
CA ILE A 78 -0.48 0.39 4.93
C ILE A 78 -0.08 -0.31 6.23
N ASP A 79 0.77 0.33 7.03
CA ASP A 79 1.11 -0.17 8.35
C ASP A 79 -0.09 -0.02 9.31
N PRO A 80 -0.31 -0.96 10.25
CA PRO A 80 -1.45 -0.93 11.17
C PRO A 80 -1.46 0.26 12.14
N GLY A 81 -0.38 1.05 12.18
CA GLY A 81 -0.29 2.31 12.94
C GLY A 81 -0.42 3.58 12.09
N GLU A 82 -0.53 3.48 10.76
CA GLU A 82 -0.74 4.65 9.91
C GLU A 82 -2.23 5.06 9.88
N ALA A 83 -2.50 6.36 9.77
CA ALA A 83 -3.85 6.87 9.60
C ALA A 83 -4.42 6.39 8.26
N VAL A 84 -5.49 5.60 8.30
CA VAL A 84 -6.15 5.02 7.12
C VAL A 84 -7.48 5.70 6.88
N GLU A 85 -7.71 6.10 5.64
CA GLU A 85 -8.98 6.62 5.17
C GLU A 85 -9.64 5.54 4.32
N VAL A 86 -10.85 5.13 4.68
CA VAL A 86 -11.62 4.10 3.98
C VAL A 86 -12.79 4.79 3.27
N VAL A 87 -12.86 4.66 1.95
CA VAL A 87 -13.92 5.21 1.11
C VAL A 87 -14.54 4.05 0.35
N ASP A 88 -15.83 3.79 0.58
CA ASP A 88 -16.53 2.60 0.09
C ASP A 88 -15.82 1.29 0.48
N THR A 89 -15.08 0.71 -0.47
CA THR A 89 -14.26 -0.52 -0.29
C THR A 89 -12.76 -0.26 -0.43
N ASP A 90 -12.38 0.96 -0.82
CA ASP A 90 -11.00 1.35 -1.06
C ASP A 90 -10.35 1.93 0.19
N ARG A 91 -9.08 1.58 0.41
CA ARG A 91 -8.29 2.04 1.55
C ARG A 91 -7.18 2.93 1.08
N PHE A 92 -6.92 4.01 1.79
CA PHE A 92 -5.92 4.99 1.45
C PHE A 92 -5.08 5.36 2.67
N HIS A 93 -3.80 5.65 2.47
CA HIS A 93 -3.07 6.41 3.49
C HIS A 93 -3.72 7.78 3.67
N GLY A 94 -3.77 8.30 4.89
CA GLY A 94 -4.28 9.65 5.16
C GLY A 94 -3.50 10.75 4.40
N ARG A 95 -2.22 10.50 4.06
CA ARG A 95 -1.45 11.39 3.15
C ARG A 95 -1.93 11.29 1.69
N CYS A 96 -2.23 10.09 1.20
CA CYS A 96 -2.66 9.86 -0.18
C CYS A 96 -4.06 10.42 -0.39
N TRP A 97 -4.94 10.21 0.59
CA TRP A 97 -6.29 10.77 0.58
C TRP A 97 -6.28 12.30 0.62
N ARG A 98 -5.50 12.92 1.52
CA ARG A 98 -5.35 14.38 1.54
C ARG A 98 -4.84 14.93 0.23
N ARG A 99 -3.91 14.24 -0.45
CA ARG A 99 -3.42 14.66 -1.75
C ARG A 99 -4.52 14.62 -2.82
N LEU A 100 -5.28 13.53 -2.88
CA LEU A 100 -6.40 13.38 -3.81
C LEU A 100 -7.50 14.43 -3.60
N THR A 101 -7.90 14.66 -2.35
CA THR A 101 -8.94 15.65 -2.01
C THR A 101 -8.46 17.09 -2.20
N THR A 102 -7.20 17.38 -1.90
CA THR A 102 -6.60 18.70 -2.17
C THR A 102 -6.48 18.94 -3.68
N ASP A 103 -6.04 17.97 -4.46
CA ASP A 103 -5.97 18.10 -5.92
C ASP A 103 -7.36 18.26 -6.54
N GLY A 104 -8.37 17.56 -6.00
CA GLY A 104 -9.77 17.73 -6.38
C GLY A 104 -10.29 19.15 -6.09
N THR A 105 -10.15 19.62 -4.84
CA THR A 105 -10.61 20.95 -4.44
C THR A 105 -9.90 22.09 -5.18
N ILE A 106 -8.60 21.95 -5.48
CA ILE A 106 -7.86 22.93 -6.30
C ILE A 106 -8.42 22.96 -7.72
N ARG A 107 -8.70 21.80 -8.32
CA ARG A 107 -9.27 21.72 -9.67
C ARG A 107 -10.65 22.38 -9.73
N ASP A 108 -11.51 22.08 -8.76
CA ASP A 108 -12.85 22.64 -8.68
C ASP A 108 -12.84 24.15 -8.45
N SER A 109 -11.98 24.62 -7.54
CA SER A 109 -11.76 26.05 -7.30
C SER A 109 -11.29 26.79 -8.56
N LYS A 110 -10.38 26.19 -9.34
CA LYS A 110 -9.92 26.76 -10.63
C LYS A 110 -11.05 26.83 -11.66
N ILE A 111 -11.89 25.80 -11.76
CA ILE A 111 -13.04 25.79 -12.68
C ILE A 111 -14.05 26.86 -12.27
N LEU A 112 -14.42 26.94 -10.99
CA LEU A 112 -15.35 27.93 -10.46
C LEU A 112 -14.82 29.35 -10.64
N SER A 113 -13.53 29.58 -10.37
CA SER A 113 -12.89 30.88 -10.58
C SER A 113 -12.92 31.31 -12.03
N ARG A 114 -12.64 30.41 -12.98
CA ARG A 114 -12.75 30.70 -14.43
C ARG A 114 -14.19 31.04 -14.83
N ARG A 115 -15.17 30.26 -14.35
CA ARG A 115 -16.60 30.52 -14.64
C ARG A 115 -17.07 31.84 -14.06
N SER A 116 -16.67 32.16 -12.83
CA SER A 116 -16.99 33.43 -12.18
C SER A 116 -16.42 34.62 -12.98
N ARG A 117 -15.14 34.55 -13.36
CA ARG A 117 -14.50 35.59 -14.19
C ARG A 117 -15.21 35.79 -15.52
N GLU A 118 -15.63 34.71 -16.18
CA GLU A 118 -16.36 34.78 -17.45
C GLU A 118 -17.76 35.41 -17.28
N LEU A 119 -18.49 35.06 -16.22
CA LEU A 119 -19.79 35.66 -15.91
C LEU A 119 -19.66 37.16 -15.60
N ILE A 120 -18.63 37.55 -14.83
CA ILE A 120 -18.34 38.95 -14.54
C ILE A 120 -17.99 39.70 -15.83
N ARG A 121 -17.15 39.13 -16.70
CA ARG A 121 -16.79 39.72 -18.00
C ARG A 121 -18.03 39.96 -18.86
N ARG A 122 -18.88 38.94 -19.05
CA ARG A 122 -20.11 39.06 -19.85
C ARG A 122 -21.10 40.08 -19.28
N SER A 123 -21.27 40.09 -17.96
CA SER A 123 -22.12 41.08 -17.28
C SER A 123 -21.64 42.51 -17.54
N ARG A 124 -20.32 42.73 -17.49
CA ARG A 124 -19.72 44.04 -17.81
C ARG A 124 -19.87 44.42 -19.27
N GLU A 125 -19.70 43.50 -20.21
CA GLU A 125 -19.92 43.73 -21.64
C GLU A 125 -21.36 44.15 -21.92
N LEU A 126 -22.34 43.47 -21.32
CA LEU A 126 -23.77 43.83 -21.45
C LEU A 126 -24.07 45.21 -20.85
N MET A 127 -23.32 45.62 -19.83
CA MET A 127 -23.45 46.95 -19.21
C MET A 127 -22.56 48.02 -19.87
N GLY A 128 -21.82 47.70 -20.93
CA GLY A 128 -20.92 48.65 -21.61
C GLY A 128 -19.70 49.09 -20.79
N LEU A 129 -19.31 48.30 -19.78
CA LEU A 129 -18.18 48.59 -18.90
C LEU A 129 -16.88 47.95 -19.42
N PRO A 130 -15.72 48.65 -19.34
CA PRO A 130 -14.45 48.10 -19.80
C PRO A 130 -13.99 46.89 -18.96
N PRO A 131 -13.14 45.98 -19.50
CA PRO A 131 -12.63 44.82 -18.77
C PRO A 131 -11.82 45.21 -17.52
N LEU A 132 -11.78 44.32 -16.53
CA LEU A 132 -10.87 44.46 -15.38
C LEU A 132 -9.46 44.04 -15.84
N GLU A 133 -8.53 44.98 -15.97
CA GLU A 133 -7.12 44.69 -16.20
C GLU A 133 -6.56 43.91 -15.01
N SER A 134 -6.09 42.68 -15.24
CA SER A 134 -5.41 41.86 -14.23
C SER A 134 -4.00 42.39 -14.02
N ALA A 135 -3.70 42.82 -12.79
CA ALA A 135 -2.36 43.19 -12.35
C ALA A 135 -1.32 42.08 -12.64
N PRO A 136 -0.06 42.42 -12.95
CA PRO A 136 0.99 41.44 -13.21
C PRO A 136 1.34 40.67 -11.91
N GLU A 137 1.28 39.34 -11.98
CA GLU A 137 1.81 38.45 -10.94
C GLU A 137 3.35 38.60 -10.88
N ALA A 138 3.87 38.89 -9.69
CA ALA A 138 5.30 38.93 -9.35
C ALA A 138 5.72 37.64 -8.63
#